data_AF-A0A7S3PSQ5-F1
#
_entry.id   AF-A0A7S3PSQ5-F1
#
_cell.length_a   1.000
_cell.length_b   1.000
_cell.length_c   1.000
_cell.angle_alpha   90.00
_cell.angle_beta   90.00
_cell.angle_gamma   90.00
#
_symmetry.space_group_name_H-M   'P 1'
#
loop_
_entity.id
_entity.type
_entity.pdbx_description
1 polymer ?
#
loop_
_entity_poly.entity_id
_entity_poly.type
_entity_poly.pdbx_seq_one_letter_code
_entity_poly.pdbx_strand_id
1 'polypeptide(L)'
;VCIDVLNKLPEDFNLEIAQVRYPVLWKESMNTVLQQELVRFNRLTSCIRPSLVNLQKAVRGTVVMSAELEKVGNSIFFGTVPELWLSKSYPSLKPFAGYV
;
A
#
# COMPACT_ATOMS: atom_id res chain seq x y z
N VAL A 1 11.34 -2.37 12.13
CA VAL A 1 9.92 -2.18 11.77
C VAL A 1 9.75 -1.68 10.33
N CYS A 2 10.03 -0.42 9.99
CA CYS A 2 9.77 0.11 8.64
C CYS A 2 10.50 -0.65 7.51
N ILE A 3 11.74 -1.07 7.77
CA ILE A 3 12.54 -1.89 6.84
C ILE A 3 11.92 -3.28 6.66
N ASP A 4 11.50 -3.91 7.77
CA ASP A 4 10.88 -5.23 7.74
C ASP A 4 9.54 -5.22 6.98
N VAL A 5 8.75 -4.16 7.17
CA VAL A 5 7.48 -3.95 6.46
C VAL A 5 7.75 -3.76 4.96
N LEU A 6 8.74 -2.95 4.58
CA LEU A 6 9.12 -2.77 3.18
C LEU A 6 9.59 -4.06 2.51
N ASN A 7 10.31 -4.91 3.24
CA ASN A 7 10.79 -6.20 2.72
C ASN A 7 9.65 -7.21 2.53
N LYS A 8 8.55 -7.08 3.26
CA LYS A 8 7.35 -7.92 3.11
C LYS A 8 6.41 -7.45 2.00
N LEU A 9 6.53 -6.20 1.56
CA LEU A 9 5.65 -5.61 0.55
C LEU A 9 5.93 -6.20 -0.84
N PRO A 10 4.95 -6.85 -1.49
CA PRO A 10 5.12 -7.38 -2.84
C PRO A 10 5.36 -6.24 -3.84
N GLU A 11 5.96 -6.59 -4.99
CA GLU A 11 6.07 -5.69 -6.12
C GLU A 11 4.68 -5.37 -6.71
N ASP A 12 4.61 -4.26 -7.44
CA ASP A 12 3.37 -3.84 -8.10
C ASP A 12 3.02 -4.85 -9.20
N PHE A 13 1.73 -5.18 -9.29
CA PHE A 13 1.24 -6.10 -10.32
C PHE A 13 1.34 -5.46 -11.71
N ASN A 14 1.85 -6.21 -12.69
CA ASN A 14 1.82 -5.78 -14.08
C ASN A 14 0.40 -5.90 -14.65
N LEU A 15 -0.26 -4.76 -14.80
CA LEU A 15 -1.64 -4.68 -15.29
C LEU A 15 -1.78 -5.09 -16.75
N GLU A 16 -0.76 -4.86 -17.58
CA GLU A 16 -0.78 -5.22 -19.01
C GLU A 16 -0.80 -6.73 -19.19
N ILE A 17 0.10 -7.43 -18.47
CA ILE A 17 0.13 -8.91 -18.47
C ILE A 17 -1.18 -9.48 -17.92
N ALA A 18 -1.70 -8.88 -16.85
CA ALA A 18 -2.97 -9.31 -16.26
C ALA A 18 -4.15 -9.12 -17.24
N GLN A 19 -4.16 -8.04 -18.02
CA GLN A 19 -5.20 -7.79 -19.03
C GLN A 19 -5.14 -8.77 -20.20
N VAL A 20 -3.93 -9.10 -20.67
CA VAL A 20 -3.75 -10.10 -21.73
C VAL A 20 -4.15 -11.49 -21.26
N ARG A 21 -3.82 -11.86 -20.02
CA ARG A 21 -4.13 -13.17 -19.46
C ARG A 21 -5.60 -13.33 -19.06
N TYR A 22 -6.22 -12.26 -18.56
CA TYR A 22 -7.61 -12.23 -18.08
C TYR A 22 -8.36 -11.09 -18.76
N PRO A 23 -8.72 -11.24 -20.05
CA PRO A 23 -9.43 -10.19 -20.77
C PRO A 23 -10.83 -9.98 -20.19
N VAL A 24 -11.32 -8.75 -20.32
CA VAL A 24 -12.68 -8.38 -19.92
C VAL A 24 -13.66 -8.98 -20.93
N LEU A 25 -14.30 -10.07 -20.54
CA LEU A 25 -15.28 -10.79 -21.35
C LEU A 25 -16.60 -10.91 -20.57
N TRP A 26 -17.72 -10.79 -21.27
CA TRP A 26 -19.05 -10.94 -20.66
C TRP A 26 -19.21 -12.28 -19.95
N LYS A 27 -18.71 -13.37 -20.56
CA LYS A 27 -18.82 -14.73 -20.02
C LYS A 27 -17.99 -14.94 -18.74
N GLU A 28 -17.02 -14.06 -18.48
CA GLU A 28 -16.08 -14.15 -17.36
C GLU A 28 -16.08 -12.83 -16.58
N SER A 29 -17.21 -12.51 -15.95
CA SER A 29 -17.39 -11.27 -15.18
C SER A 29 -16.32 -11.08 -14.10
N MET A 30 -15.80 -12.17 -13.51
CA MET A 30 -14.75 -12.11 -12.49
C MET A 30 -13.42 -11.52 -12.98
N ASN A 31 -13.12 -11.57 -14.28
CA ASN A 31 -11.90 -10.95 -14.83
C ASN A 31 -11.93 -9.42 -14.66
N THR A 32 -13.11 -8.81 -14.74
CA THR A 32 -13.27 -7.36 -14.51
C THR A 32 -12.97 -6.99 -13.07
N VAL A 33 -13.48 -7.78 -12.12
CA VAL A 33 -13.23 -7.59 -10.69
C VAL A 33 -11.74 -7.78 -10.40
N LEU A 34 -11.13 -8.83 -10.93
CA LEU A 34 -9.69 -9.07 -10.78
C LEU A 34 -8.86 -7.88 -11.25
N GLN A 35 -9.11 -7.36 -12.45
CA GLN A 35 -8.37 -6.21 -12.98
C GLN A 35 -8.54 -4.97 -12.09
N GLN A 36 -9.76 -4.68 -11.63
CA GLN A 36 -10.04 -3.56 -10.73
C GLN A 36 -9.34 -3.72 -9.38
N GLU A 37 -9.33 -4.94 -8.83
CA GLU A 37 -8.67 -5.27 -7.57
C GLU A 37 -7.15 -5.15 -7.68
N LEU A 38 -6.54 -5.57 -8.79
CA LEU A 38 -5.10 -5.36 -9.05
C LEU A 38 -4.75 -3.87 -9.11
N VAL A 39 -5.57 -3.06 -9.79
CA VAL A 39 -5.39 -1.59 -9.81
C VAL A 39 -5.50 -1.01 -8.40
N ARG A 40 -6.51 -1.43 -7.64
CA ARG A 40 -6.72 -0.96 -6.26
C ARG A 40 -5.54 -1.33 -5.36
N PHE A 41 -5.05 -2.56 -5.46
CA PHE A 41 -3.91 -3.03 -4.69
C PHE A 41 -2.63 -2.26 -5.03
N ASN A 42 -2.33 -2.05 -6.31
CA ASN A 42 -1.19 -1.25 -6.73
C ASN A 42 -1.25 0.19 -6.20
N ARG A 43 -2.44 0.81 -6.19
CA ARG A 43 -2.62 2.15 -5.59
C ARG A 43 -2.29 2.18 -4.10
N LEU A 44 -2.62 1.11 -3.38
CA LEU A 44 -2.26 0.97 -1.96
C LEU A 44 -0.74 0.80 -1.80
N THR A 45 -0.13 -0.11 -2.54
CA THR A 45 1.33 -0.37 -2.48
C THR A 45 2.14 0.87 -2.87
N SER A 46 1.70 1.59 -3.90
CA SER A 46 2.25 2.89 -4.33
C SER A 46 2.08 4.01 -3.30
N CYS A 47 1.24 3.83 -2.28
CA CYS A 47 1.09 4.77 -1.18
C CYS A 47 1.96 4.39 0.03
N ILE A 48 1.99 3.08 0.36
CA ILE A 48 2.75 2.55 1.50
C ILE A 48 4.27 2.61 1.25
N ARG A 49 4.73 2.18 0.07
CA ARG A 49 6.17 2.12 -0.25
C ARG A 49 6.86 3.49 -0.13
N PRO A 50 6.41 4.56 -0.80
CA PRO A 50 7.07 5.86 -0.69
C PRO A 50 6.90 6.48 0.70
N SER A 51 5.77 6.27 1.40
CA SER A 51 5.62 6.80 2.77
C SER A 51 6.65 6.19 3.72
N LEU A 52 6.90 4.87 3.66
CA LEU A 52 7.93 4.20 4.46
C LEU A 52 9.36 4.60 4.08
N VAL A 53 9.63 4.80 2.78
CA VAL A 53 10.95 5.25 2.30
C VAL A 53 11.22 6.70 2.72
N ASN A 54 10.24 7.59 2.55
CA ASN A 54 10.37 8.99 2.92
C ASN A 54 10.46 9.17 4.44
N LEU A 55 9.76 8.35 5.21
CA LEU A 55 9.87 8.36 6.67
C LEU A 55 11.30 7.99 7.12
N GLN A 56 11.91 6.96 6.53
CA GLN A 56 13.32 6.63 6.82
C GLN A 56 14.28 7.75 6.43
N LYS A 57 14.05 8.37 5.27
CA LYS A 57 14.85 9.51 4.81
C LYS A 57 14.69 10.72 5.72
N ALA A 58 13.49 10.97 6.23
CA ALA A 58 13.18 12.07 7.13
C ALA A 58 13.84 11.89 8.50
N VAL A 59 13.83 10.66 9.05
CA VAL A 59 14.56 10.33 10.28
C VAL A 59 16.08 10.53 10.12
N ARG A 60 16.62 10.27 8.92
CA ARG A 60 18.03 10.54 8.60
C ARG A 60 18.34 12.01 8.28
N GLY A 61 17.34 12.91 8.31
CA GLY A 61 17.50 14.31 7.98
C GLY A 61 17.70 14.61 6.48
N THR A 62 17.48 13.63 5.60
CA THR A 62 17.65 13.80 4.14
C THR A 62 16.39 14.33 3.44
N VAL A 63 15.23 14.21 4.09
CA VAL A 63 13.94 14.73 3.62
C VAL A 63 13.28 15.47 4.79
N VAL A 64 12.50 16.51 4.51
CA VAL A 64 11.76 17.25 5.55
C VAL A 64 10.63 16.38 6.10
N MET A 65 10.53 16.29 7.44
CA MET A 65 9.40 15.64 8.09
C MET A 65 8.15 16.50 7.91
N SER A 66 7.27 16.12 6.97
CA SER A 66 5.97 16.76 6.81
C SER A 66 5.00 16.29 7.89
N ALA A 67 3.94 17.07 8.16
CA ALA A 67 2.90 16.69 9.11
C ALA A 67 2.23 15.35 8.76
N GLU A 68 2.11 15.02 7.47
CA GLU A 68 1.59 13.73 7.01
C GLU A 68 2.53 12.57 7.34
N LEU A 69 3.84 12.75 7.09
CA LEU A 69 4.85 11.73 7.41
C LEU A 69 4.97 11.51 8.91
N GLU A 70 4.84 12.56 9.71
CA GLU A 70 4.83 12.48 11.17
C GLU A 70 3.63 11.66 11.68
N LYS A 71 2.43 11.90 11.14
CA LYS A 71 1.23 11.11 11.47
C LYS A 71 1.39 9.63 11.13
N VAL A 72 1.99 9.33 9.97
CA VAL A 72 2.32 7.95 9.56
C VAL A 72 3.30 7.33 10.56
N GLY A 73 4.36 8.05 10.94
CA GLY A 73 5.34 7.58 11.92
C GLY A 73 4.75 7.29 13.30
N ASN A 74 3.94 8.21 13.81
CA ASN A 74 3.25 8.04 15.08
C ASN A 74 2.32 6.83 15.06
N SER A 75 1.55 6.64 13.98
CA SER A 75 0.65 5.49 13.85
C SER A 75 1.43 4.17 13.89
N ILE A 76 2.53 4.08 13.13
CA ILE A 76 3.40 2.88 13.11
C ILE A 76 4.02 2.65 14.50
N PHE A 77 4.45 3.71 15.18
CA PHE A 77 5.03 3.63 16.52
C PHE A 77 4.04 3.09 17.55
N PHE A 78 2.78 3.52 17.49
CA PHE A 78 1.70 3.03 18.35
C PHE A 78 1.05 1.71 17.87
N GLY A 79 1.54 1.12 16.77
CA GLY A 79 1.01 -0.14 16.25
C GLY A 79 -0.38 -0.02 15.60
N THR A 80 -0.77 1.18 15.18
CA THR A 80 -1.99 1.45 14.42
C THR A 80 -1.70 1.62 12.93
N VAL A 81 -2.68 1.33 12.09
CA VAL A 81 -2.54 1.55 10.63
C VAL A 81 -2.71 3.04 10.35
N PRO A 82 -1.77 3.69 9.64
CA PRO A 82 -1.91 5.09 9.26
C PRO A 82 -3.19 5.37 8.49
N GLU A 83 -3.88 6.47 8.81
CA GLU A 83 -5.09 6.93 8.09
C GLU A 83 -4.87 7.07 6.58
N LEU A 84 -3.67 7.52 6.20
CA LEU A 84 -3.25 7.66 4.82
C LEU A 84 -3.32 6.32 4.06
N TRP A 85 -2.93 5.21 4.71
CA TRP A 85 -3.03 3.87 4.13
C TRP A 85 -4.47 3.37 4.14
N LEU A 86 -5.21 3.62 5.22
CA LEU A 86 -6.63 3.25 5.34
C LEU A 86 -7.49 3.90 4.26
N SER A 87 -7.19 5.15 3.87
CA SER A 87 -7.89 5.86 2.80
C SER A 87 -7.79 5.18 1.43
N LYS A 88 -6.76 4.35 1.23
CA LYS A 88 -6.51 3.61 -0.02
C LYS A 88 -6.74 2.10 0.14
N SER A 89 -6.92 1.61 1.36
CA SER A 89 -7.05 0.19 1.64
C SER A 89 -8.48 -0.31 1.53
N TYR A 90 -8.63 -1.59 1.82
CA TYR A 90 -9.91 -2.19 2.12
C TYR A 90 -10.35 -1.76 3.53
N PRO A 91 -11.65 -1.61 3.78
CA PRO A 91 -12.16 -1.46 5.13
C PRO A 91 -11.64 -2.62 6.01
N SER A 92 -10.92 -2.28 7.07
CA SER A 92 -10.25 -3.27 7.92
C SER A 92 -10.21 -2.76 9.36
N LEU A 93 -10.44 -3.68 10.30
CA LEU A 93 -10.26 -3.47 11.74
C LEU A 93 -9.00 -4.18 12.27
N LYS A 94 -8.14 -4.68 11.38
CA LYS A 94 -6.93 -5.39 11.78
C LYS A 94 -5.93 -4.45 12.45
N PRO A 95 -5.24 -4.89 13.52
CA PRO A 95 -4.10 -4.15 14.06
C PRO A 95 -2.95 -4.13 13.05
N PHE A 96 -1.99 -3.21 13.20
CA PHE A 96 -0.88 -3.04 12.24
C PHE A 96 -0.16 -4.35 11.91
N ALA A 97 0.13 -5.17 12.92
CA ALA A 97 0.81 -6.45 12.74
C ALA A 97 0.02 -7.47 11.91
N GLY A 98 -1.31 -7.38 11.88
CA GLY A 98 -2.17 -8.25 11.05
C GLY A 98 -2.54 -7.61 9.71
N TYR A 99 -2.27 -6.32 9.53
CA TYR A 99 -2.45 -5.57 8.29
C TYR A 99 -1.26 -5.74 7.34
N VAL A 100 -0.05 -5.74 7.89
CA VAL A 100 1.22 -5.91 7.18
C VAL A 100 1.51 -7.37 6.85
#